data_AF-A0A3C0BB39-F1
#
_entry.id   AF-A0A3C0BB39-F1
#
_cell.length_a   1.000
_cell.length_b   1.000
_cell.length_c   1.000
_cell.angle_alpha   90.00
_cell.angle_beta   90.00
_cell.angle_gamma   90.00
#
_symmetry.space_group_name_H-M   'P 1'
#
loop_
_entity.id
_entity.type
_entity.pdbx_description
1 polymer ?
#
loop_
_entity_poly.entity_id
_entity_poly.type
_entity_poly.pdbx_seq_one_letter_code
_entity_poly.pdbx_strand_id
1 'polypeptide(L)' 'GLVTALNPVIGYEAANKLAKDALEGNRRVYDLVLEQNLLTREQLDEILDPKNMIGPRSMPKQG' A
#
# COMPACT_ATOMS: atom_id res chain seq x y z
N GLY A 1 -0.04 8.26 -2.09
CA GLY A 1 0.54 7.31 -3.06
C GLY A 1 0.18 5.89 -2.68
N LEU A 2 0.55 4.88 -3.49
CA LEU A 2 0.22 3.46 -3.23
C LEU A 2 0.62 3.03 -1.83
N VAL A 3 1.85 3.36 -1.42
CA VAL A 3 2.39 3.07 -0.08
C VAL A 3 1.51 3.63 1.03
N THR A 4 1.05 4.88 0.89
CA THR A 4 0.16 5.53 1.87
C THR A 4 -1.15 4.75 2.01
N ALA A 5 -1.67 4.22 0.90
CA ALA A 5 -2.90 3.46 0.91
C ALA A 5 -2.73 2.09 1.58
N LEU A 6 -1.54 1.51 1.48
CA LEU A 6 -1.20 0.20 2.03
C LEU A 6 -0.77 0.25 3.50
N ASN A 7 -0.21 1.37 3.97
CA ASN A 7 0.28 1.56 5.35
C ASN A 7 -0.66 1.03 6.45
N PRO A 8 -1.98 1.34 6.48
CA PRO A 8 -2.88 0.80 7.50
C PRO A 8 -3.15 -0.71 7.38
N VAL A 9 -2.83 -1.33 6.25
CA VAL A 9 -3.10 -2.75 5.97
C VAL A 9 -1.87 -3.62 6.26
N ILE A 10 -0.70 -3.19 5.78
CA ILE A 10 0.55 -3.97 5.89
C ILE A 10 1.47 -3.46 7.01
N GLY A 11 1.10 -2.34 7.66
CA GLY A 11 1.88 -1.71 8.72
C GLY A 11 2.96 -0.74 8.22
N TYR A 12 3.41 0.12 9.14
CA TYR A 12 4.37 1.19 8.84
C TYR A 12 5.72 0.68 8.37
N GLU A 13 6.28 -0.35 9.02
CA GLU A 13 7.60 -0.88 8.67
C GLU A 13 7.62 -1.46 7.25
N ALA A 14 6.63 -2.30 6.91
CA ALA A 14 6.52 -2.90 5.58
C ALA A 14 6.27 -1.84 4.50
N ALA A 15 5.40 -0.86 4.77
CA ALA A 15 5.14 0.24 3.87
C ALA A 15 6.38 1.11 3.63
N ASN A 16 7.14 1.42 4.68
CA ASN A 16 8.36 2.22 4.56
C ASN A 16 9.45 1.47 3.78
N LYS A 17 9.62 0.17 4.03
CA LYS A 17 10.53 -0.69 3.26
C LYS A 17 10.13 -0.73 1.78
N LEU A 18 8.85 -0.93 1.47
CA LEU A 18 8.35 -0.92 0.09
C LEU A 18 8.59 0.41 -0.62
N ALA A 19 8.41 1.53 0.07
CA ALA A 19 8.70 2.85 -0.50
C ALA A 19 10.16 2.97 -0.89
N LYS A 20 11.06 2.55 0.00
CA LYS A 20 12.50 2.56 -0.24
C LYS A 20 12.89 1.64 -1.38
N ASP A 21 12.43 0.38 -1.35
CA ASP A 21 12.70 -0.63 -2.39
C ASP A 21 12.19 -0.18 -3.77
N ALA A 22 11.01 0.46 -3.82
CA ALA A 22 10.44 0.99 -5.05
C ALA A 22 11.26 2.16 -5.61
N LEU A 23 11.72 3.07 -4.74
CA LEU A 23 12.52 4.23 -5.13
C LEU A 23 13.93 3.81 -5.58
N GLU A 24 14.60 2.94 -4.83
CA GLU A 24 15.97 2.49 -5.12
C GLU A 24 16.02 1.58 -6.35
N GLY A 25 15.04 0.69 -6.50
CA GLY A 25 14.98 -0.26 -7.60
C GLY A 25 14.27 0.25 -8.85
N ASN A 26 13.68 1.46 -8.81
CA ASN A 26 12.75 1.95 -9.84
C ASN A 26 11.64 0.93 -10.18
N ARG A 27 11.12 0.27 -9.14
CA ARG A 27 10.12 -0.80 -9.24
C ARG A 27 8.76 -0.30 -8.79
N ARG A 28 7.68 -0.91 -9.28
CA ARG A 28 6.34 -0.53 -8.81
C ARG A 28 6.05 -1.18 -7.47
N VAL A 29 5.50 -0.40 -6.55
CA VAL A 29 5.08 -0.86 -5.22
C VAL A 29 4.09 -2.04 -5.33
N TYR A 30 3.21 -2.02 -6.34
CA TYR A 30 2.27 -3.12 -6.60
C TYR A 30 2.98 -4.46 -6.79
N ASP A 31 4.01 -4.48 -7.64
CA ASP A 31 4.74 -5.70 -7.96
C ASP A 31 5.52 -6.21 -6.73
N LEU A 32 6.13 -5.29 -5.98
CA LEU A 32 6.86 -5.62 -4.75
C LEU A 32 5.98 -6.20 -3.64
N VAL A 33 4.71 -5.79 -3.56
CA VAL A 33 3.75 -6.32 -2.58
C VAL A 33 3.38 -7.77 -2.91
N LEU A 34 3.17 -8.07 -4.20
CA LEU A 34 2.88 -9.42 -4.66
C LEU A 34 4.10 -10.35 -4.49
N GLU A 35 5.30 -9.88 -4.85
CA GLU A 35 6.53 -10.64 -4.70
C GLU A 35 6.84 -11.00 -3.25
N GLN A 36 6.58 -10.07 -2.33
CA GLN A 36 6.77 -10.29 -0.90
C GLN A 36 5.59 -11.04 -0.26
N ASN A 37 4.59 -11.47 -1.05
CA ASN A 37 3.35 -12.12 -0.59
C ASN A 37 2.67 -11.37 0.57
N LEU A 38 2.77 -10.04 0.56
CA LEU A 38 2.20 -9.18 1.62
C LEU A 38 0.69 -9.07 1.48
N LEU A 39 0.21 -9.07 0.23
CA LEU A 39 -1.21 -9.08 -0.13
C LEU A 39 -1.38 -9.91 -1.41
N THR A 40 -2.56 -10.49 -1.59
CA THR A 40 -2.92 -11.06 -2.88
C THR A 40 -3.27 -9.96 -3.89
N ARG A 41 -3.30 -10.33 -5.18
CA ARG A 41 -3.72 -9.44 -6.25
C ARG A 41 -5.13 -8.92 -6.01
N GLU A 42 -6.04 -9.77 -5.56
CA GLU A 42 -7.43 -9.40 -5.28
C GLU A 42 -7.53 -8.36 -4.16
N GLN A 43 -6.77 -8.54 -3.08
CA GLN A 43 -6.74 -7.58 -1.97
C GLN A 43 -6.16 -6.23 -2.40
N LEU A 44 -5.09 -6.25 -3.19
CA LEU A 44 -4.52 -5.04 -3.79
C LEU A 44 -5.52 -4.34 -4.70
N ASP A 45 -6.15 -5.08 -5.61
CA ASP A 45 -7.10 -4.52 -6.57
C ASP A 45 -8.34 -3.94 -5.84
N GLU A 46 -8.78 -4.54 -4.74
CA GLU A 46 -9.83 -4.00 -3.88
C GLU A 46 -9.39 -2.69 -3.18
N ILE A 47 -8.20 -2.65 -2.57
CA ILE A 47 -7.68 -1.46 -1.89
C ILE A 47 -7.44 -0.30 -2.88
N LEU A 48 -7.10 -0.64 -4.12
CA LEU A 48 -6.79 0.30 -5.20
C LEU A 48 -7.98 0.61 -6.10
N ASP A 49 -9.14 -0.02 -5.86
CA ASP A 49 -10.35 0.30 -6.59
C ASP A 49 -10.60 1.81 -6.40
N PRO A 50 -10.70 2.58 -7.51
CA PRO A 50 -11.00 4.00 -7.44
C PRO A 50 -12.18 4.28 -6.53
N LYS A 51 -13.24 3.45 -6.53
CA LYS A 51 -14.42 3.57 -5.66
C LYS A 51 -14.08 3.56 -4.17
N ASN A 52 -13.05 2.81 -3.78
CA ASN A 52 -12.53 2.74 -2.41
C ASN A 52 -11.49 3.86 -2.12
N MET A 53 -11.05 4.58 -3.15
CA MET A 53 -10.18 5.75 -3.06
C MET A 53 -10.92 7.09 -3.13
N ILE A 54 -12.19 7.14 -3.56
CA ILE A 54 -13.01 8.36 -3.58
C ILE A 54 -13.65 8.58 -2.20
N GLY A 55 -12.92 9.28 -1.33
CA GLY A 55 -13.45 9.77 -0.06
C GLY A 55 -12.30 10.13 0.89
N PRO A 56 -12.45 11.15 1.76
CA PRO A 56 -11.49 11.37 2.82
C PRO A 56 -11.50 10.12 3.70
N ARG A 57 -10.46 9.29 3.59
CA ARG A 57 -10.23 8.22 4.56
C ARG A 57 -10.07 8.93 5.89
N SER A 58 -11.11 8.84 6.70
CA SER A 58 -11.07 9.20 8.11
C SER A 58 -10.14 8.18 8.76
N MET A 59 -8.83 8.39 8.63
CA MET A 59 -7.89 7.68 9.49
C MET A 59 -8.27 8.09 10.91
N PRO A 60 -8.61 7.14 11.80
CA PRO A 60 -8.85 7.49 13.19
C PRO A 60 -7.60 8.22 13.67
N LYS A 61 -7.79 9.44 14.20
CA LYS A 61 -6.71 10.15 14.89
C LYS A 61 -6.22 9.20 15.97
N GLN A 62 -5.02 8.66 15.81
CA GLN A 62 -4.33 8.02 16.92
C GLN A 62 -4.15 9.12 17.96
N GLY A 63 -4.93 9.02 19.04
CA GLY A 63 -4.83 9.87 20.22
C GLY A 63 -3.68 9.45 21.11
#